data_AF-A0A7W6KKK4-F1
#
_entry.id   AF-A0A7W6KKK4-F1
#
_cell.length_a   1.000
_cell.length_b   1.000
_cell.length_c   1.000
_cell.angle_alpha   90.00
_cell.angle_beta   90.00
_cell.angle_gamma   90.00
#
_symmetry.space_group_name_H-M   'P 1'
#
loop_
_entity.id
_entity.type
_entity.pdbx_description
1 polymer ?
#
loop_
_entity_poly.entity_id
_entity_poly.type
_entity_poly.pdbx_seq_one_letter_code
_entity_poly.pdbx_strand_id
1 'polypeptide(L)'
;MFCDAALILDADARACDLAIGDDGDLVIDVTPATPMLLSIGFDARALDGDELPDGRTQWDAAPSSLLERRGSPGDALDIDGRFAGSRLWLLSRNKRTEETRLLTEYFASESLFWAEDMTGEAAEVEAWWHARNMLRLRCSVAGEAITVSKRVDR
;
A
#
# COMPACT_ATOMS: atom_id res chain seq x y z
N MET A 1 3.21 -9.84 -16.74
CA MET A 1 2.37 -8.98 -17.59
C MET A 1 1.22 -8.49 -16.74
N PHE A 2 1.06 -7.18 -16.59
CA PHE A 2 -0.09 -6.58 -15.93
C PHE A 2 -1.21 -6.42 -16.95
N CYS A 3 -2.46 -6.58 -16.51
CA CYS A 3 -3.63 -6.47 -17.36
C CYS A 3 -4.85 -6.25 -16.48
N ASP A 4 -5.36 -5.03 -16.48
CA ASP A 4 -6.65 -4.67 -15.89
C ASP A 4 -7.37 -3.64 -16.77
N ALA A 5 -8.61 -3.31 -16.40
CA ALA A 5 -9.38 -2.31 -17.13
C ALA A 5 -8.93 -0.91 -16.71
N ALA A 6 -8.60 -0.07 -17.68
CA ALA A 6 -8.11 1.28 -17.44
C ALA A 6 -9.20 2.15 -16.81
N LEU A 7 -8.87 2.73 -15.65
CA LEU A 7 -9.68 3.71 -14.94
C LEU A 7 -9.22 5.12 -15.33
N ILE A 8 -10.09 5.87 -15.99
CA ILE A 8 -9.79 7.23 -16.47
C ILE A 8 -10.34 8.24 -15.47
N LEU A 9 -9.44 9.00 -14.86
CA LEU A 9 -9.77 10.09 -13.94
C LEU A 9 -10.11 11.37 -14.72
N ASP A 10 -11.34 11.84 -14.56
CA ASP A 10 -11.71 13.22 -14.84
C ASP A 10 -11.50 14.06 -13.57
N ALA A 11 -10.40 14.82 -13.55
CA ALA A 11 -10.00 15.61 -12.39
C ALA A 11 -10.96 16.79 -12.11
N ASP A 12 -11.59 17.33 -13.15
CA ASP A 12 -12.51 18.46 -13.04
C ASP A 12 -13.86 17.97 -12.48
N ALA A 13 -14.37 16.86 -12.99
CA ALA A 13 -15.58 16.23 -12.50
C ALA A 13 -15.36 15.46 -11.18
N ARG A 14 -14.11 15.20 -10.79
CA ARG A 14 -13.71 14.31 -9.67
C ARG A 14 -14.37 12.93 -9.80
N ALA A 15 -14.45 12.44 -11.02
CA ALA A 15 -15.06 11.17 -11.37
C ALA A 15 -14.02 10.26 -12.00
N CYS A 16 -14.20 8.96 -11.84
CA CYS A 16 -13.37 7.96 -12.49
C CYS A 16 -14.28 6.93 -13.14
N ASP A 17 -14.03 6.60 -14.40
CA ASP A 17 -14.83 5.62 -15.13
C ASP A 17 -13.96 4.77 -16.06
N LEU A 18 -14.52 3.67 -16.54
CA LEU A 18 -13.91 2.84 -17.56
C LEU A 18 -14.04 3.52 -18.92
N ALA A 19 -13.03 3.37 -19.77
CA ALA A 19 -13.07 3.84 -21.15
C ALA A 19 -13.29 2.70 -22.13
N ILE A 20 -14.03 3.00 -23.20
CA ILE A 20 -14.20 2.13 -24.36
C ILE A 20 -13.29 2.65 -25.48
N GLY A 21 -12.48 1.78 -26.07
CA GLY A 21 -11.59 2.07 -27.18
C GLY A 21 -12.31 2.23 -28.52
N ASP A 22 -11.56 2.60 -29.55
CA ASP A 22 -12.08 2.80 -30.91
C ASP A 22 -12.61 1.49 -31.55
N ASP A 23 -12.17 0.33 -31.05
CA ASP A 23 -12.62 -1.00 -31.43
C ASP A 23 -13.87 -1.47 -30.67
N GLY A 24 -14.33 -0.70 -29.68
CA GLY A 24 -15.50 -1.02 -28.86
C GLY A 24 -15.18 -1.87 -27.62
N ASP A 25 -13.92 -2.22 -27.39
CA ASP A 25 -13.49 -2.97 -26.21
C ASP A 25 -13.11 -2.04 -25.05
N LEU A 26 -12.98 -2.59 -23.84
CA LEU A 26 -12.45 -1.83 -22.70
C LEU A 26 -10.98 -1.47 -22.95
N VAL A 27 -10.62 -0.22 -22.67
CA VAL A 27 -9.21 0.17 -22.64
C VAL A 27 -8.52 -0.60 -21.52
N ILE A 28 -7.36 -1.17 -21.83
CA ILE A 28 -6.58 -2.00 -20.90
C ILE A 28 -5.40 -1.19 -20.39
N ASP A 29 -5.20 -1.22 -19.07
CA ASP A 29 -3.97 -0.76 -18.44
C ASP A 29 -3.02 -1.97 -18.26
N VAL A 30 -1.79 -1.78 -18.74
CA VAL A 30 -0.72 -2.79 -18.74
C VAL A 30 0.46 -2.37 -17.86
N THR A 31 0.29 -1.26 -17.14
CA THR A 31 1.30 -0.70 -16.24
C THR A 31 1.22 -1.36 -14.86
N PRO A 32 2.29 -1.28 -14.06
CA PRO A 32 2.26 -1.71 -12.66
C PRO A 32 1.50 -0.75 -11.72
N ALA A 33 0.87 0.33 -12.22
CA ALA A 33 0.29 1.36 -11.37
C ALA A 33 -0.79 0.82 -10.42
N THR A 34 -1.74 0.03 -10.93
CA THR A 34 -2.78 -0.59 -10.09
C THR A 34 -2.21 -1.50 -9.01
N PRO A 35 -1.37 -2.52 -9.30
CA PRO A 35 -0.83 -3.37 -8.24
C PRO A 35 0.04 -2.57 -7.25
N MET A 36 0.73 -1.51 -7.67
CA MET A 36 1.43 -0.61 -6.73
C MET A 36 0.44 0.09 -5.78
N LEU A 37 -0.66 0.63 -6.31
CA LEU A 37 -1.71 1.28 -5.51
C LEU A 37 -2.38 0.31 -4.54
N LEU A 38 -2.66 -0.92 -4.96
CA LEU A 38 -3.24 -1.95 -4.09
C LEU A 38 -2.25 -2.35 -2.98
N SER A 39 -0.98 -2.52 -3.32
CA SER A 39 0.08 -2.87 -2.36
C SER A 39 0.27 -1.81 -1.29
N ILE A 40 0.23 -0.52 -1.66
CA ILE A 40 0.42 0.56 -0.69
C ILE A 40 -0.89 0.92 0.03
N GLY A 41 -2.03 0.86 -0.67
CA GLY A 41 -3.32 1.36 -0.21
C GLY A 41 -4.13 0.38 0.64
N PHE A 42 -3.96 -0.94 0.44
CA PHE A 42 -4.57 -1.93 1.32
C PHE A 42 -3.77 -2.11 2.61
N ASP A 43 -4.48 -2.52 3.66
CA ASP A 43 -3.85 -2.87 4.93
C ASP A 43 -3.48 -4.34 4.90
N ALA A 44 -2.18 -4.64 5.02
CA ALA A 44 -1.71 -6.00 5.23
C ALA A 44 -1.76 -6.38 6.72
N ARG A 45 -1.99 -7.68 6.97
CA ARG A 45 -2.02 -8.27 8.29
C ARG A 45 -0.73 -8.04 9.09
N ALA A 46 -0.87 -7.65 10.35
CA ALA A 46 0.25 -7.55 11.29
C ALA A 46 0.87 -8.93 11.61
N LEU A 47 2.20 -8.99 11.67
CA LEU A 47 3.01 -10.18 12.03
C LEU A 47 3.04 -10.43 13.55
N ASP A 48 3.51 -11.61 13.97
CA ASP A 48 3.54 -12.07 15.37
C ASP A 48 4.50 -11.27 16.30
N GLY A 49 5.12 -10.21 15.81
CA GLY A 49 5.99 -9.31 16.57
C GLY A 49 5.64 -7.83 16.43
N ASP A 50 4.60 -7.51 15.66
CA ASP A 50 4.21 -6.12 15.43
C ASP A 50 3.47 -5.54 16.64
N GLU A 51 3.81 -4.31 17.01
CA GLU A 51 3.06 -3.54 18.00
C GLU A 51 1.79 -2.97 17.36
N LEU A 52 0.64 -3.23 17.97
CA LEU A 52 -0.63 -2.75 17.46
C LEU A 52 -0.90 -1.32 17.93
N PRO A 53 -1.51 -0.47 17.08
CA PRO A 53 -2.04 0.82 17.52
C PRO A 53 -2.98 0.61 18.72
N ASP A 54 -2.85 1.46 19.75
CA ASP A 54 -3.54 1.41 21.07
C ASP A 54 -2.79 0.68 22.20
N GLY A 55 -1.51 0.34 22.00
CA GLY A 55 -0.67 -0.24 23.07
C GLY A 55 -1.10 -1.65 23.46
N ARG A 56 -1.84 -2.33 22.57
CA ARG A 56 -2.21 -3.73 22.73
C ARG A 56 -1.07 -4.58 22.18
N THR A 57 -0.54 -5.45 23.02
CA THR A 57 0.28 -6.56 22.53
C THR A 57 -0.64 -7.70 22.13
N GLN A 58 -0.17 -8.62 21.27
CA GLN A 58 -0.89 -9.86 20.95
C GLN A 58 -1.28 -10.71 22.17
N TRP A 59 -0.66 -10.43 23.32
CA TRP A 59 -0.90 -11.11 24.59
C TRP A 59 -2.02 -10.48 25.42
N ASP A 60 -2.26 -9.17 25.25
CA ASP A 60 -3.32 -8.40 25.92
C ASP A 60 -4.64 -8.35 25.11
N ALA A 61 -4.59 -8.90 23.90
CA ALA A 61 -5.70 -9.00 22.96
C ALA A 61 -6.61 -10.17 23.36
N ALA A 62 -7.70 -9.88 24.07
CA ALA A 62 -8.71 -10.90 24.34
C ALA A 62 -9.34 -11.34 23.00
N PRO A 63 -9.58 -12.65 22.75
CA PRO A 63 -9.93 -13.21 21.43
C PRO A 63 -11.33 -12.83 20.91
N SER A 64 -11.92 -11.74 21.38
CA SER A 64 -13.29 -11.31 21.08
C SER A 64 -13.41 -10.37 19.87
N SER A 65 -12.30 -10.02 19.19
CA SER A 65 -12.32 -9.08 18.06
C SER A 65 -11.58 -9.59 16.82
N LEU A 66 -12.29 -9.71 15.70
CA LEU A 66 -11.74 -10.02 14.37
C LEU A 66 -10.84 -8.89 13.80
N LEU A 67 -10.71 -7.76 14.50
CA LEU A 67 -10.03 -6.55 14.03
C LEU A 67 -8.59 -6.38 14.54
N GLU A 68 -8.09 -7.31 15.37
CA GLU A 68 -6.83 -7.09 16.11
C GLU A 68 -5.59 -7.07 15.22
N ARG A 69 -5.61 -7.73 14.06
CA ARG A 69 -4.46 -7.80 13.14
C ARG A 69 -4.89 -7.31 11.77
N ARG A 70 -5.16 -6.00 11.65
CA ARG A 70 -5.77 -5.38 10.46
C ARG A 70 -5.12 -5.90 9.17
N GLY A 71 -5.95 -6.35 8.24
CA GLY A 71 -5.58 -7.06 7.01
C GLY A 71 -6.69 -6.92 5.95
N SER A 72 -6.48 -7.46 4.76
CA SER A 72 -7.44 -7.48 3.66
C SER A 72 -8.24 -8.79 3.66
N PRO A 73 -9.54 -8.80 3.27
CA PRO A 73 -10.23 -10.06 2.96
C PRO A 73 -9.48 -10.92 1.93
N GLY A 74 -8.67 -10.29 1.06
CA GLY A 74 -7.81 -10.97 0.11
C GLY A 74 -6.70 -11.82 0.74
N ASP A 75 -6.28 -11.51 1.98
CA ASP A 75 -5.27 -12.28 2.71
C ASP A 75 -5.71 -13.72 3.01
N ALA A 76 -7.03 -13.97 3.02
CA ALA A 76 -7.58 -15.30 3.19
C ALA A 76 -7.58 -16.14 1.89
N LEU A 77 -7.30 -15.52 0.74
CA LEU A 77 -7.43 -16.13 -0.58
C LEU A 77 -6.08 -16.52 -1.20
N ASP A 78 -4.95 -16.10 -0.61
CA ASP A 78 -3.62 -16.48 -1.07
C ASP A 78 -3.17 -17.80 -0.43
N ILE A 79 -2.95 -18.83 -1.25
CA ILE A 79 -2.55 -20.17 -0.82
C ILE A 79 -1.12 -20.23 -0.27
N ASP A 80 -0.26 -19.29 -0.69
CA ASP A 80 1.12 -19.18 -0.23
C ASP A 80 1.23 -18.34 1.06
N GLY A 81 0.09 -17.86 1.57
CA GLY A 81 0.03 -17.08 2.80
C GLY A 81 0.64 -15.67 2.67
N ARG A 82 0.72 -15.15 1.45
CA ARG A 82 1.18 -13.78 1.21
C ARG A 82 0.07 -12.80 1.53
N PHE A 83 0.42 -11.70 2.17
CA PHE A 83 -0.54 -10.65 2.50
C PHE A 83 -0.55 -9.58 1.42
N ALA A 84 -1.74 -9.19 0.99
CA ALA A 84 -1.92 -8.07 0.09
C ALA A 84 -1.97 -6.78 0.90
N GLY A 85 -1.30 -5.74 0.40
CA GLY A 85 -1.27 -4.43 1.06
C GLY A 85 0.00 -4.18 1.87
N SER A 86 -0.03 -3.14 2.70
CA SER A 86 1.11 -2.68 3.48
C SER A 86 0.76 -2.58 4.96
N ARG A 87 1.80 -2.70 5.80
CA ARG A 87 1.69 -2.50 7.25
C ARG A 87 1.81 -1.03 7.65
N LEU A 88 1.68 -0.09 6.70
CA LEU A 88 1.76 1.36 6.93
C LEU A 88 0.73 1.89 7.94
N TRP A 89 -0.36 1.15 8.16
CA TRP A 89 -1.37 1.48 9.15
C TRP A 89 -0.91 1.33 10.60
N LEU A 90 0.07 0.48 10.87
CA LEU A 90 0.69 0.36 12.21
C LEU A 90 1.27 1.70 12.65
N LEU A 91 1.76 2.50 11.70
CA LEU A 91 2.35 3.81 11.92
C LEU A 91 1.30 4.93 12.10
N SER A 92 0.03 4.61 12.35
CA SER A 92 -1.06 5.60 12.43
C SER A 92 -0.91 6.59 13.59
N ARG A 93 -0.35 6.16 14.73
CA ARG A 93 -0.13 6.98 15.94
C ARG A 93 1.32 7.39 16.16
N ASN A 94 2.22 6.99 15.25
CA ASN A 94 3.64 7.26 15.39
C ASN A 94 3.91 8.75 15.33
N LYS A 95 5.01 9.14 15.97
CA LYS A 95 5.47 10.53 16.03
C LYS A 95 6.39 10.84 14.87
N ARG A 96 6.63 12.14 14.65
CA ARG A 96 7.64 12.59 13.69
C ARG A 96 9.05 12.26 14.19
N THR A 97 9.52 11.07 13.84
CA THR A 97 10.86 10.58 14.14
C THR A 97 11.51 9.99 12.90
N GLU A 98 12.83 9.86 12.92
CA GLU A 98 13.55 9.19 11.83
C GLU A 98 13.15 7.71 11.72
N GLU A 99 12.89 7.07 12.85
CA GLU A 99 12.37 5.70 12.91
C GLU A 99 11.05 5.55 12.16
N THR A 100 10.08 6.45 12.34
CA THR A 100 8.81 6.41 11.58
C THR A 100 9.03 6.54 10.07
N ARG A 101 10.01 7.36 9.65
CA ARG A 101 10.37 7.52 8.23
C ARG A 101 10.94 6.21 7.68
N LEU A 102 11.91 5.62 8.38
CA LEU A 102 12.55 4.35 7.99
C LEU A 102 11.55 3.18 7.98
N LEU A 103 10.68 3.08 8.99
CA LEU A 103 9.62 2.06 9.02
C LEU A 103 8.63 2.22 7.87
N THR A 104 8.38 3.46 7.42
CA THR A 104 7.53 3.71 6.26
C THR A 104 8.15 3.16 4.98
N GLU A 105 9.46 3.39 4.76
CA GLU A 105 10.18 2.82 3.62
C GLU A 105 10.19 1.29 3.70
N TYR A 106 10.48 0.73 4.88
CA TYR A 106 10.52 -0.70 5.11
C TYR A 106 9.18 -1.38 4.79
N PHE A 107 8.07 -0.91 5.36
CA PHE A 107 6.74 -1.52 5.12
C PHE A 107 6.26 -1.31 3.68
N ALA A 108 6.61 -0.20 3.04
CA ALA A 108 6.28 0.02 1.64
C ALA A 108 7.09 -0.90 0.71
N SER A 109 8.40 -1.04 0.95
CA SER A 109 9.26 -1.95 0.19
C SER A 109 8.80 -3.39 0.33
N GLU A 110 8.41 -3.82 1.53
CA GLU A 110 7.89 -5.17 1.78
C GLU A 110 6.59 -5.43 1.00
N SER A 111 5.68 -4.46 0.96
CA SER A 111 4.42 -4.60 0.19
C SER A 111 4.62 -4.73 -1.32
N LEU A 112 5.77 -4.26 -1.83
CA LEU A 112 6.14 -4.30 -3.25
C LEU A 112 7.10 -5.45 -3.58
N PHE A 113 7.17 -6.49 -2.73
CA PHE A 113 8.05 -7.65 -2.94
C PHE A 113 7.89 -8.31 -4.31
N TRP A 114 6.69 -8.23 -4.90
CA TRP A 114 6.37 -8.83 -6.20
C TRP A 114 7.08 -8.15 -7.37
N ALA A 115 7.61 -6.94 -7.20
CA ALA A 115 8.14 -6.13 -8.30
C ALA A 115 9.26 -6.87 -9.05
N GLU A 116 10.28 -7.36 -8.34
CA GLU A 116 11.43 -8.02 -8.96
C GLU A 116 11.02 -9.26 -9.74
N ASP A 117 10.14 -10.10 -9.18
CA ASP A 117 9.64 -11.31 -9.83
C ASP A 117 8.79 -11.01 -11.09
N MET A 118 8.06 -9.90 -11.09
CA MET A 118 7.09 -9.58 -12.15
C MET A 118 7.64 -8.67 -13.25
N THR A 119 8.62 -7.82 -12.93
CA THR A 119 9.19 -6.82 -13.85
C THR A 119 10.68 -7.02 -14.12
N GLY A 120 11.37 -7.83 -13.30
CA GLY A 120 12.83 -7.99 -13.34
C GLY A 120 13.59 -6.89 -12.60
N GLU A 121 12.90 -5.95 -11.95
CA GLU A 121 13.49 -4.83 -11.22
C GLU A 121 12.84 -4.70 -9.84
N ALA A 122 13.65 -4.55 -8.79
CA ALA A 122 13.15 -4.28 -7.45
C ALA A 122 12.48 -2.90 -7.38
N ALA A 123 11.48 -2.77 -6.50
CA ALA A 123 10.84 -1.49 -6.26
C ALA A 123 11.80 -0.50 -5.59
N GLU A 124 11.79 0.75 -6.06
CA GLU A 124 12.46 1.86 -5.41
C GLU A 124 11.48 2.58 -4.49
N VAL A 125 11.88 2.81 -3.24
CA VAL A 125 11.02 3.40 -2.22
C VAL A 125 11.77 4.51 -1.48
N GLU A 126 11.15 5.68 -1.38
CA GLU A 126 11.70 6.83 -0.65
C GLU A 126 10.60 7.48 0.19
N ALA A 127 10.87 7.70 1.47
CA ALA A 127 10.00 8.46 2.35
C ALA A 127 10.71 9.68 2.95
N TRP A 128 10.01 10.82 2.97
CA TRP A 128 10.55 12.07 3.51
C TRP A 128 9.48 12.95 4.16
N TRP A 129 9.92 13.78 5.10
CA TRP A 129 9.07 14.77 5.75
C TRP A 129 8.84 15.97 4.83
N HIS A 130 7.74 15.96 4.08
CA HIS A 130 7.41 17.03 3.13
C HIS A 130 7.01 18.34 3.84
N ALA A 131 6.29 18.23 4.95
CA ALA A 131 5.86 19.37 5.75
C ALA A 131 5.75 18.98 7.23
N ARG A 132 5.40 19.95 8.09
CA ARG A 132 5.11 19.66 9.49
C ARG A 132 3.98 18.63 9.56
N ASN A 133 4.25 17.48 10.17
CA ASN A 133 3.30 16.40 10.36
C ASN A 133 2.79 15.77 9.05
N MET A 134 3.52 15.93 7.94
CA MET A 134 3.20 15.31 6.66
C MET A 134 4.38 14.48 6.18
N LEU A 135 4.19 13.16 6.17
CA LEU A 135 5.12 12.21 5.58
C LEU A 135 4.70 11.94 4.14
N ARG A 136 5.65 11.96 3.22
CA ARG A 136 5.43 11.59 1.83
C ARG A 136 6.22 10.34 1.52
N LEU A 137 5.62 9.46 0.74
CA LEU A 137 6.16 8.20 0.27
C LEU A 137 6.09 8.21 -1.26
N ARG A 138 7.21 7.97 -1.92
CA ARG A 138 7.29 7.71 -3.36
C ARG A 138 7.72 6.26 -3.55
N CYS A 139 7.01 5.55 -4.41
CA CYS A 139 7.38 4.21 -4.85
C CYS A 139 7.47 4.20 -6.37
N SER A 140 8.49 3.57 -6.94
CA SER A 140 8.63 3.34 -8.38
C SER A 140 8.90 1.88 -8.73
N VAL A 141 8.27 1.42 -9.81
CA VAL A 141 8.42 0.06 -10.37
C VAL A 141 8.36 0.18 -11.89
N ALA A 142 9.37 -0.34 -12.60
CA ALA A 142 9.41 -0.39 -14.07
C ALA A 142 9.06 0.95 -14.77
N GLY A 143 9.59 2.06 -14.23
CA GLY A 143 9.39 3.41 -14.78
C GLY A 143 8.12 4.14 -14.32
N GLU A 144 7.16 3.44 -13.73
CA GLU A 144 5.99 4.05 -13.12
C GLU A 144 6.26 4.48 -11.69
N ALA A 145 5.62 5.58 -11.26
CA ALA A 145 5.79 6.09 -9.91
C ALA A 145 4.46 6.55 -9.31
N ILE A 146 4.22 6.14 -8.06
CA ILE A 146 3.11 6.65 -7.25
C ILE A 146 3.66 7.48 -6.10
N THR A 147 2.88 8.47 -5.66
CA THR A 147 3.21 9.28 -4.49
C THR A 147 2.02 9.35 -3.55
N VAL A 148 2.23 8.93 -2.31
CA VAL A 148 1.22 8.93 -1.25
C VAL A 148 1.65 9.88 -0.15
N SER A 149 0.71 10.61 0.43
CA SER A 149 0.97 11.51 1.56
C SER A 149 0.13 11.07 2.76
N LYS A 150 0.77 10.99 3.93
CA LYS A 150 0.13 10.60 5.18
C LYS A 150 0.37 11.67 6.24
N ARG A 151 -0.69 12.05 6.95
CA ARG A 151 -0.58 12.91 8.12
C ARG A 151 -0.12 12.07 9.31
N VAL A 152 0.86 12.58 10.05
CA VAL A 152 1.46 11.92 11.21
C VAL A 152 1.18 12.75 12.47
N ASP A 153 0.89 12.08 13.58
CA ASP A 153 0.63 12.78 14.83
C ASP A 153 1.89 13.48 15.36
N ARG A 154 1.65 14.59 16.09
CA ARG A 154 2.72 15.36 16.72
C ARG A 154 3.38 14.58 17.83
#